data_AF-A0A7S2KQM1-F1
#
_entry.id   AF-A0A7S2KQM1-F1
#
_cell.length_a   1.000
_cell.length_b   1.000
_cell.length_c   1.000
_cell.angle_alpha   90.00
_cell.angle_beta   90.00
_cell.angle_gamma   90.00
#
_symmetry.space_group_name_H-M   'P 1'
#
loop_
_entity.id
_entity.type
_entity.pdbx_description
1 polymer ?
#
loop_
_entity_poly.entity_id
_entity_poly.type
_entity_poly.pdbx_seq_one_letter_code
_entity_poly.pdbx_strand_id
1 'polypeptide(L)'
;FSNDPRSISSHSRKKTAPHRLRNVSTITIAISLFSLVVLSAISTLDFGSNASKKVTKVRPTIVRPTKWDTFDHYKMRTYFECSKAFESERPWWTDQEWRIVRELYQDLLKSEGAGLVRGSTKIGTCQASDDVFDFSQIVVPYQAGKEKGRGLKAAKDIRKGDMLFKATNNTVVFTDGHSFRKFMFAPLNERFPTFACDVLQWAWVQDLEGGAFGIEVDLDDCNLLNSGRQRSVNIQCGKADEGYDGNHFYARRDIKKGEEILGSYSEFVSDHSWSELGL
;
A
#
# COMPACT_ATOMS: atom_id res chain seq x y z
N PHE A 1 15.01 -1.78 -20.14
CA PHE A 1 16.39 -1.46 -19.71
C PHE A 1 16.98 -2.75 -19.17
N SER A 2 17.90 -3.35 -19.93
CA SER A 2 18.56 -4.62 -19.60
C SER A 2 19.83 -4.32 -18.81
N ASN A 3 20.07 -5.02 -17.70
CA ASN A 3 21.40 -5.19 -17.12
C ASN A 3 21.43 -6.48 -16.26
N ASP A 4 22.28 -7.40 -16.70
CA ASP A 4 22.83 -8.56 -15.99
C ASP A 4 23.76 -8.08 -14.86
N PRO A 5 23.85 -8.79 -13.71
CA PRO A 5 25.19 -9.23 -13.32
C PRO A 5 25.30 -10.58 -12.58
N ARG A 6 26.45 -11.22 -12.83
CA ARG A 6 27.01 -12.41 -12.16
C ARG A 6 27.64 -12.11 -10.80
N SER A 7 27.39 -13.03 -9.85
CA SER A 7 28.29 -13.69 -8.87
C SER A 7 29.14 -12.91 -7.86
N ILE A 8 29.14 -13.44 -6.61
CA ILE A 8 30.25 -13.72 -5.65
C ILE A 8 29.74 -13.39 -4.22
N SER A 9 29.37 -14.38 -3.40
CA SER A 9 30.18 -15.25 -2.52
C SER A 9 30.50 -14.70 -1.10
N SER A 10 29.99 -15.46 -0.12
CA SER A 10 30.68 -15.96 1.09
C SER A 10 30.73 -15.16 2.40
N HIS A 11 30.31 -15.88 3.47
CA HIS A 11 30.86 -15.91 4.84
C HIS A 11 30.64 -14.65 5.71
N SER A 12 30.44 -14.68 7.04
CA SER A 12 30.43 -15.72 8.07
C SER A 12 29.95 -15.08 9.38
N ARG A 13 29.16 -15.82 10.17
CA ARG A 13 29.00 -15.84 11.64
C ARG A 13 29.64 -14.72 12.50
N LYS A 14 28.84 -14.21 13.46
CA LYS A 14 29.12 -14.24 14.93
C LYS A 14 27.88 -13.79 15.72
N LYS A 15 27.32 -14.69 16.54
CA LYS A 15 27.42 -14.77 18.03
C LYS A 15 26.61 -13.70 18.78
N THR A 16 25.40 -14.09 19.16
CA THR A 16 24.56 -13.48 20.20
C THR A 16 25.04 -13.88 21.59
N ALA A 17 24.98 -12.93 22.53
CA ALA A 17 24.93 -13.18 23.97
C ALA A 17 23.87 -12.25 24.60
N PRO A 18 23.07 -12.73 25.58
CA PRO A 18 21.88 -12.04 26.06
C PRO A 18 22.17 -11.25 27.34
N HIS A 19 21.46 -10.16 27.61
CA HIS A 19 21.27 -9.74 29.01
C HIS A 19 20.06 -8.82 29.27
N ARG A 20 19.31 -9.27 30.30
CA ARG A 20 18.66 -8.51 31.38
C ARG A 20 17.36 -7.77 31.07
N LEU A 21 16.28 -8.52 31.30
CA LEU A 21 15.03 -8.07 31.91
C LEU A 21 15.31 -7.16 33.13
N ARG A 22 14.69 -5.97 33.13
CA ARG A 22 14.37 -5.22 34.34
C ARG A 22 12.86 -4.96 34.37
N ASN A 23 12.28 -5.43 35.46
CA ASN A 23 10.91 -5.24 35.87
C ASN A 23 10.66 -3.80 36.35
N VAL A 24 9.35 -3.54 36.54
CA VAL A 24 8.71 -2.62 37.49
C VAL A 24 8.45 -1.21 36.98
N SER A 25 7.17 -0.89 36.70
CA SER A 25 6.35 -0.13 37.65
C SER A 25 4.95 0.11 37.08
N THR A 26 3.97 -0.50 37.74
CA THR A 26 2.54 -0.27 37.61
C THR A 26 2.23 1.18 38.04
N ILE A 27 1.68 1.99 37.13
CA ILE A 27 1.14 3.30 37.48
C ILE A 27 -0.39 3.20 37.43
N THR A 28 -0.99 3.26 38.62
CA THR A 28 -2.42 3.41 38.85
C THR A 28 -2.78 4.88 38.66
N ILE A 29 -3.63 5.21 37.66
CA ILE A 29 -4.25 6.54 37.54
C ILE A 29 -5.73 6.41 37.88
N ALA A 30 -6.12 7.15 38.91
CA ALA A 30 -7.47 7.28 39.40
C ALA A 30 -8.35 8.02 38.37
N ILE A 31 -9.50 7.41 38.04
CA ILE A 31 -10.56 8.02 37.24
C ILE A 31 -11.42 8.83 38.20
N SER A 32 -11.41 10.16 38.05
CA SER A 32 -12.30 11.06 38.77
C SER A 32 -13.56 11.28 37.95
N LEU A 33 -14.68 10.80 38.50
CA LEU A 33 -16.05 11.03 38.05
C LEU A 33 -16.42 12.50 38.26
N PHE A 34 -16.78 13.20 37.19
CA PHE A 34 -17.62 14.39 37.28
C PHE A 34 -18.81 14.24 36.34
N SER A 35 -19.94 13.91 36.93
CA SER A 35 -21.26 14.08 36.35
C SER A 35 -21.57 15.58 36.30
N LEU A 36 -22.03 16.09 35.15
CA LEU A 36 -23.01 17.16 35.18
C LEU A 36 -24.00 17.00 34.03
N VAL A 37 -25.23 16.72 34.44
CA VAL A 37 -26.44 16.69 33.65
C VAL A 37 -26.80 18.12 33.26
N VAL A 38 -27.00 18.37 31.96
CA VAL A 38 -27.85 19.48 31.50
C VAL A 38 -28.81 18.92 30.44
N LEU A 39 -30.00 18.59 30.91
CA LEU A 39 -31.22 18.55 30.12
C LEU A 39 -31.63 19.99 29.81
N SER A 40 -31.87 20.33 28.55
CA SER A 40 -33.13 20.93 28.06
C SER A 40 -32.95 21.60 26.70
N ALA A 41 -33.78 21.17 25.74
CA ALA A 41 -34.40 21.94 24.65
C ALA A 41 -34.42 21.10 23.36
N ILE A 42 -35.32 20.11 23.35
CA ILE A 42 -35.77 19.46 22.12
C ILE A 42 -36.75 20.43 21.47
N SER A 43 -36.28 21.22 20.52
CA SER A 43 -37.12 21.90 19.55
C SER A 43 -37.57 20.84 18.54
N THR A 44 -38.84 20.47 18.59
CA THR A 44 -39.52 19.69 17.56
C THR A 44 -39.55 20.51 16.26
N LEU A 45 -38.54 20.31 15.41
CA LEU A 45 -38.61 20.68 14.01
C LEU A 45 -39.21 19.51 13.25
N ASP A 46 -40.45 19.71 12.79
CA ASP A 46 -41.13 18.89 11.79
C ASP A 46 -40.27 18.83 10.52
N PHE A 47 -39.44 17.80 10.41
CA PHE A 47 -38.87 17.41 9.13
C PHE A 47 -39.97 16.71 8.33
N GLY A 48 -40.61 17.50 7.48
CA GLY A 48 -41.53 17.00 6.46
C GLY A 48 -40.96 15.76 5.78
N SER A 49 -41.80 14.73 5.72
CA SER A 49 -41.60 13.48 5.00
C SER A 49 -41.29 13.75 3.53
N ASN A 50 -40.02 14.05 3.22
CA ASN A 50 -39.49 13.95 1.87
C ASN A 50 -39.43 12.47 1.54
N ALA A 51 -40.40 12.04 0.73
CA ALA A 51 -40.42 10.75 0.08
C ALA A 51 -39.01 10.47 -0.47
N SER A 52 -38.30 9.56 0.19
CA SER A 52 -37.01 9.05 -0.25
C SER A 52 -37.24 8.42 -1.61
N LYS A 53 -37.01 9.20 -2.67
CA LYS A 53 -36.93 8.68 -4.03
C LYS A 53 -35.83 7.63 -3.96
N LYS A 54 -36.22 6.36 -3.98
CA LYS A 54 -35.31 5.24 -4.19
C LYS A 54 -34.54 5.58 -5.45
N VAL A 55 -33.32 6.08 -5.28
CA VAL A 55 -32.36 6.20 -6.36
C VAL A 55 -32.05 4.75 -6.71
N THR A 56 -32.78 4.21 -7.68
CA THR A 56 -32.45 2.94 -8.30
C THR A 56 -31.10 3.15 -8.91
N LYS A 57 -30.06 2.68 -8.20
CA LYS A 57 -28.67 2.78 -8.62
C LYS A 57 -28.54 1.93 -9.87
N VAL A 58 -28.77 2.55 -11.04
CA VAL A 58 -28.53 1.94 -12.34
C VAL A 58 -27.06 1.59 -12.34
N ARG A 59 -26.75 0.30 -12.17
CA ARG A 59 -25.38 -0.19 -12.31
C ARG A 59 -25.03 0.00 -13.79
N PRO A 60 -24.01 0.83 -14.13
CA PRO A 60 -23.56 0.95 -15.51
C PRO A 60 -23.32 -0.45 -16.08
N THR A 61 -23.83 -0.72 -17.29
CA THR A 61 -23.57 -1.99 -17.96
C THR A 61 -22.12 -1.99 -18.40
N ILE A 62 -21.28 -2.70 -17.65
CA ILE A 62 -19.84 -2.70 -17.85
C ILE A 62 -19.49 -3.55 -19.07
N VAL A 63 -18.89 -2.92 -20.07
CA VAL A 63 -18.27 -3.64 -21.18
C VAL A 63 -16.86 -4.03 -20.74
N ARG A 64 -16.72 -5.23 -20.15
CA ARG A 64 -15.39 -5.83 -19.98
C ARG A 64 -14.82 -6.04 -21.37
N PRO A 65 -13.57 -5.64 -21.65
CA PRO A 65 -12.99 -5.89 -22.96
C PRO A 65 -12.90 -7.39 -23.18
N THR A 66 -13.20 -7.81 -24.40
CA THR A 66 -13.04 -9.21 -24.81
C THR A 66 -11.59 -9.62 -24.56
N LYS A 67 -11.38 -10.75 -23.87
CA LYS A 67 -10.06 -11.31 -23.55
C LYS A 67 -9.23 -10.55 -22.50
N TRP A 68 -9.86 -9.78 -21.60
CA TRP A 68 -9.15 -9.10 -20.49
C TRP A 68 -8.24 -10.05 -19.69
N ASP A 69 -8.63 -11.32 -19.57
CA ASP A 69 -7.92 -12.42 -18.91
C ASP A 69 -6.59 -12.79 -19.58
N THR A 70 -6.32 -12.28 -20.78
CA THR A 70 -5.07 -12.49 -21.53
C THR A 70 -4.15 -11.28 -21.54
N PHE A 71 -4.50 -10.21 -20.83
CA PHE A 71 -3.71 -8.99 -20.84
C PHE A 71 -2.46 -9.18 -20.00
N ASP A 72 -1.32 -8.89 -20.62
CA ASP A 72 -0.06 -8.68 -19.92
C ASP A 72 -0.04 -7.27 -19.29
N HIS A 73 0.97 -6.98 -18.47
CA HIS A 73 1.15 -5.68 -17.81
C HIS A 73 1.13 -4.52 -18.82
N TYR A 74 1.78 -4.70 -19.97
CA TYR A 74 1.85 -3.70 -21.03
C TYR A 74 0.48 -3.41 -21.65
N LYS A 75 -0.26 -4.45 -22.05
CA LYS A 75 -1.62 -4.34 -22.61
C LYS A 75 -2.58 -3.67 -21.63
N MET A 76 -2.47 -3.94 -20.33
CA MET A 76 -3.26 -3.23 -19.32
C MET A 76 -2.94 -1.73 -19.33
N ARG A 77 -1.65 -1.34 -19.29
CA ARG A 77 -1.27 0.09 -19.35
C ARG A 77 -1.76 0.78 -20.62
N THR A 78 -1.72 0.09 -21.76
CA THR A 78 -2.28 0.60 -23.02
C THR A 78 -3.80 0.77 -22.94
N TYR A 79 -4.51 -0.24 -22.44
CA TYR A 79 -5.97 -0.22 -22.34
C TYR A 79 -6.50 0.90 -21.43
N PHE A 80 -5.85 1.13 -20.29
CA PHE A 80 -6.20 2.22 -19.37
C PHE A 80 -5.65 3.59 -19.81
N GLU A 81 -5.04 3.69 -21.00
CA GLU A 81 -4.43 4.91 -21.53
C GLU A 81 -3.43 5.57 -20.56
N CYS A 82 -2.62 4.78 -19.84
CA CYS A 82 -1.85 5.31 -18.73
C CYS A 82 -0.84 6.39 -19.13
N SER A 83 -0.24 6.31 -20.32
CA SER A 83 0.64 7.38 -20.83
C SER A 83 -0.07 8.74 -20.83
N LYS A 84 -1.31 8.78 -21.34
CA LYS A 84 -2.14 9.98 -21.38
C LYS A 84 -2.58 10.42 -19.98
N ALA A 85 -2.89 9.47 -19.10
CA ALA A 85 -3.19 9.77 -17.70
C ALA A 85 -2.02 10.44 -16.98
N PHE A 86 -0.76 10.14 -17.36
CA PHE A 86 0.45 10.74 -16.79
C PHE A 86 0.91 12.04 -17.48
N GLU A 87 0.26 12.48 -18.56
CA GLU A 87 0.61 13.74 -19.24
C GLU A 87 0.21 14.99 -18.44
N SER A 88 -0.72 14.84 -17.50
CA SER A 88 -1.21 15.93 -16.64
C SER A 88 -0.87 15.70 -15.17
N GLU A 89 -0.89 16.77 -14.39
CA GLU A 89 -0.83 16.67 -12.94
C GLU A 89 -2.06 15.90 -12.43
N ARG A 90 -1.81 14.91 -11.58
CA ARG A 90 -2.85 13.99 -11.11
C ARG A 90 -3.34 14.38 -9.72
N PRO A 91 -4.65 14.26 -9.45
CA PRO A 91 -5.22 14.61 -8.16
C PRO A 91 -4.70 13.66 -7.07
N TRP A 92 -4.83 14.09 -5.82
CA TRP A 92 -4.64 13.23 -4.66
C TRP A 92 -5.81 12.27 -4.52
N TRP A 93 -5.52 11.05 -4.07
CA TRP A 93 -6.55 10.15 -3.61
C TRP A 93 -6.98 10.57 -2.22
N THR A 94 -8.29 10.67 -2.03
CA THR A 94 -8.89 10.92 -0.72
C THR A 94 -8.94 9.63 0.10
N ASP A 95 -8.98 9.76 1.43
CA ASP A 95 -9.19 8.61 2.33
C ASP A 95 -10.46 7.82 1.96
N GLN A 96 -11.48 8.51 1.45
CA GLN A 96 -12.71 7.88 0.98
C GLN A 96 -12.48 7.02 -0.27
N GLU A 97 -11.72 7.50 -1.25
CA GLU A 97 -11.39 6.73 -2.45
C GLU A 97 -10.54 5.51 -2.11
N TRP A 98 -9.52 5.71 -1.27
CA TRP A 98 -8.72 4.60 -0.74
C TRP A 98 -9.58 3.56 -0.02
N ARG A 99 -10.50 4.00 0.84
CA ARG A 99 -11.46 3.11 1.51
C ARG A 99 -12.31 2.34 0.51
N ILE A 100 -12.85 3.00 -0.53
CA ILE A 100 -13.65 2.33 -1.56
C ILE A 100 -12.82 1.25 -2.26
N VAL A 101 -11.57 1.53 -2.61
CA VAL A 101 -10.71 0.54 -3.28
C VAL A 101 -10.41 -0.65 -2.38
N ARG A 102 -10.15 -0.41 -1.09
CA ARG A 102 -9.98 -1.49 -0.11
C ARG A 102 -11.25 -2.32 0.05
N GLU A 103 -12.42 -1.70 0.11
CA GLU A 103 -13.71 -2.42 0.14
C GLU A 103 -13.90 -3.29 -1.12
N LEU A 104 -13.57 -2.76 -2.29
CA LEU A 104 -13.64 -3.50 -3.55
C LEU A 104 -12.70 -4.71 -3.59
N TYR A 105 -11.49 -4.55 -3.06
CA TYR A 105 -10.55 -5.65 -2.89
C TYR A 105 -11.09 -6.72 -1.93
N GLN A 106 -11.67 -6.32 -0.80
CA GLN A 106 -12.29 -7.23 0.15
C GLN A 106 -13.48 -7.99 -0.46
N ASP A 107 -14.27 -7.33 -1.31
CA ASP A 107 -15.35 -7.98 -2.06
C ASP A 107 -14.81 -9.00 -3.06
N LEU A 108 -13.68 -8.72 -3.73
CA LEU A 108 -13.00 -9.68 -4.59
C LEU A 108 -12.58 -10.92 -3.79
N LEU A 109 -11.89 -10.75 -2.66
CA LEU A 109 -11.46 -11.86 -1.79
C LEU A 109 -12.63 -12.77 -1.40
N LYS A 110 -13.75 -12.16 -0.95
CA LYS A 110 -14.96 -12.90 -0.59
C LYS A 110 -15.54 -13.67 -1.78
N SER A 111 -15.54 -13.06 -2.97
CA SER A 111 -16.10 -13.68 -4.17
C SER A 111 -15.28 -14.88 -4.67
N GLU A 112 -13.98 -14.89 -4.38
CA GLU A 112 -13.07 -15.97 -4.79
C GLU A 112 -12.98 -17.11 -3.76
N GLY A 113 -13.54 -16.92 -2.56
CA GLY A 113 -13.33 -17.85 -1.45
C GLY A 113 -11.86 -17.94 -1.02
N ALA A 114 -11.06 -16.92 -1.35
CA ALA A 114 -9.65 -16.84 -0.99
C ALA A 114 -9.53 -16.46 0.50
N GLY A 115 -8.66 -17.18 1.22
CA GLY A 115 -8.36 -16.90 2.62
C GLY A 115 -7.20 -15.91 2.75
N LEU A 116 -7.27 -15.06 3.77
CA LEU A 116 -6.13 -14.31 4.29
C LEU A 116 -5.04 -15.31 4.70
N VAL A 117 -3.79 -15.13 4.25
CA VAL A 117 -2.53 -15.45 4.97
C VAL A 117 -1.33 -15.37 4.01
N ARG A 118 -0.34 -14.57 4.40
CA ARG A 118 1.01 -14.55 3.84
C ARG A 118 1.70 -15.89 4.10
N GLY A 119 2.32 -16.51 3.10
CA GLY A 119 2.99 -17.82 3.25
C GLY A 119 2.07 -19.05 3.05
N SER A 120 0.82 -18.83 2.64
CA SER A 120 -0.04 -19.93 2.15
C SER A 120 0.42 -20.36 0.75
N THR A 121 0.61 -21.67 0.54
CA THR A 121 0.82 -22.26 -0.79
C THR A 121 -0.42 -22.22 -1.68
N LYS A 122 -1.54 -21.66 -1.20
CA LYS A 122 -2.75 -21.48 -2.00
C LYS A 122 -2.55 -20.30 -2.94
N ILE A 123 -2.77 -20.59 -4.22
CA ILE A 123 -2.92 -19.62 -5.29
C ILE A 123 -4.10 -18.70 -4.96
N GLY A 124 -3.91 -17.39 -5.05
CA GLY A 124 -4.94 -16.38 -4.90
C GLY A 124 -4.39 -15.06 -4.41
N THR A 125 -5.17 -14.39 -3.56
CA THR A 125 -4.92 -13.03 -3.14
C THR A 125 -4.95 -12.94 -1.61
N CYS A 126 -4.02 -12.21 -0.97
CA CYS A 126 -3.98 -12.05 0.49
C CYS A 126 -3.59 -10.64 0.95
N GLN A 127 -3.96 -10.28 2.19
CA GLN A 127 -3.44 -9.08 2.86
C GLN A 127 -2.11 -9.41 3.53
N ALA A 128 -1.17 -8.46 3.50
CA ALA A 128 0.16 -8.67 4.08
C ALA A 128 0.13 -8.77 5.62
N SER A 129 -0.76 -8.02 6.27
CA SER A 129 -0.96 -8.02 7.73
C SER A 129 -2.42 -7.63 8.08
N ASP A 130 -2.85 -7.85 9.32
CA ASP A 130 -4.07 -7.28 9.91
C ASP A 130 -3.81 -5.97 10.69
N ASP A 131 -2.54 -5.58 10.83
CA ASP A 131 -2.10 -4.37 11.50
C ASP A 131 -2.58 -3.10 10.78
N VAL A 132 -2.84 -2.05 11.58
CA VAL A 132 -3.06 -0.68 11.10
C VAL A 132 -1.89 0.18 11.55
N PHE A 133 -1.27 0.89 10.62
CA PHE A 133 -0.18 1.82 10.90
C PHE A 133 -0.47 3.17 10.24
N ASP A 134 -0.76 4.18 11.07
CA ASP A 134 -0.98 5.53 10.60
C ASP A 134 0.36 6.27 10.45
N PHE A 135 0.84 6.34 9.21
CA PHE A 135 2.06 7.06 8.86
C PHE A 135 1.82 8.55 8.54
N SER A 136 0.58 9.04 8.56
CA SER A 136 0.23 10.43 8.16
C SER A 136 0.91 11.50 9.02
N GLN A 137 1.27 11.14 10.26
CA GLN A 137 2.00 12.00 11.20
C GLN A 137 3.52 11.97 10.99
N ILE A 138 4.02 11.06 10.15
CA ILE A 138 5.44 10.84 9.87
C ILE A 138 5.78 11.33 8.48
N VAL A 139 4.97 10.97 7.48
CA VAL A 139 5.13 11.36 6.09
C VAL A 139 3.79 11.81 5.50
N VAL A 140 3.84 12.71 4.53
CA VAL A 140 2.65 13.23 3.84
C VAL A 140 2.85 13.26 2.33
N PRO A 141 1.79 13.06 1.53
CA PRO A 141 1.82 13.25 0.09
C PRO A 141 2.23 14.68 -0.31
N TYR A 142 2.94 14.81 -1.42
CA TYR A 142 3.26 16.11 -2.03
C TYR A 142 3.61 15.98 -3.53
N GLN A 143 3.50 17.08 -4.28
CA GLN A 143 3.96 17.10 -5.68
C GLN A 143 5.48 17.15 -5.74
N ALA A 144 6.10 16.06 -6.18
CA ALA A 144 7.55 15.89 -6.33
C ALA A 144 8.12 16.55 -7.60
N GLY A 145 7.27 17.24 -8.38
CA GLY A 145 7.63 17.98 -9.59
C GLY A 145 7.31 17.22 -10.88
N LYS A 146 7.52 17.87 -12.03
CA LYS A 146 7.08 17.34 -13.35
C LYS A 146 7.69 15.99 -13.72
N GLU A 147 8.92 15.72 -13.31
CA GLU A 147 9.62 14.48 -13.67
C GLU A 147 9.22 13.29 -12.79
N LYS A 148 8.95 13.54 -11.50
CA LYS A 148 8.64 12.50 -10.51
C LYS A 148 7.14 12.32 -10.28
N GLY A 149 6.34 13.33 -10.62
CA GLY A 149 4.91 13.36 -10.35
C GLY A 149 4.63 13.54 -8.86
N ARG A 150 3.92 12.57 -8.28
CA ARG A 150 3.56 12.55 -6.86
C ARG A 150 4.65 11.86 -6.04
N GLY A 151 4.78 12.21 -4.78
CA GLY A 151 5.74 11.62 -3.87
C GLY A 151 5.33 11.76 -2.41
N LEU A 152 6.21 11.31 -1.51
CA LEU A 152 6.09 11.46 -0.07
C LEU A 152 7.19 12.37 0.46
N LYS A 153 6.88 13.19 1.47
CA LYS A 153 7.86 13.99 2.21
C LYS A 153 7.66 13.85 3.71
N ALA A 154 8.71 14.10 4.48
CA ALA A 154 8.66 14.05 5.94
C ALA A 154 7.72 15.13 6.51
N ALA A 155 6.75 14.74 7.34
CA ALA A 155 5.84 15.65 8.03
C ALA A 155 6.49 16.32 9.25
N LYS A 156 7.54 15.68 9.80
CA LYS A 156 8.33 16.10 10.95
C LYS A 156 9.80 15.70 10.76
N ASP A 157 10.67 16.11 11.67
CA ASP A 157 12.02 15.56 11.73
C ASP A 157 11.95 14.08 12.15
N ILE A 158 12.69 13.22 11.45
CA ILE A 158 12.73 11.78 11.65
C ILE A 158 14.17 11.39 11.97
N ARG A 159 14.39 10.60 13.02
CA ARG A 159 15.72 10.16 13.42
C ARG A 159 16.12 8.92 12.63
N LYS A 160 17.42 8.74 12.44
CA LYS A 160 17.98 7.49 11.92
C LYS A 160 17.44 6.30 12.72
N GLY A 161 16.96 5.28 12.01
CA GLY A 161 16.42 4.05 12.60
C GLY A 161 14.95 4.13 12.99
N ASP A 162 14.30 5.29 12.93
CA ASP A 162 12.85 5.40 13.09
C ASP A 162 12.14 4.62 11.97
N MET A 163 11.01 4.00 12.28
CA MET A 163 10.13 3.33 11.31
C MET A 163 9.23 4.38 10.61
N LEU A 164 9.11 4.28 9.29
CA LEU A 164 8.28 5.18 8.47
C LEU A 164 7.11 4.46 7.81
N PHE A 165 7.34 3.23 7.35
CA PHE A 165 6.31 2.40 6.73
C PHE A 165 6.31 1.03 7.38
N LYS A 166 5.12 0.45 7.44
CA LYS A 166 4.87 -0.90 7.92
C LYS A 166 3.96 -1.57 6.90
N ALA A 167 4.22 -2.83 6.55
CA ALA A 167 3.21 -3.63 5.86
C ALA A 167 1.94 -3.63 6.72
N THR A 168 0.82 -3.19 6.16
CA THR A 168 -0.45 -3.11 6.88
C THR A 168 -1.50 -3.98 6.22
N ASN A 169 -2.72 -3.93 6.76
CA ASN A 169 -3.90 -4.40 6.09
C ASN A 169 -4.23 -3.68 4.76
N ASN A 170 -3.50 -2.62 4.40
CA ASN A 170 -3.62 -1.96 3.10
C ASN A 170 -2.63 -2.49 2.05
N THR A 171 -1.61 -3.23 2.44
CA THR A 171 -0.70 -3.90 1.50
C THR A 171 -1.33 -5.23 1.06
N VAL A 172 -1.60 -5.37 -0.22
CA VAL A 172 -2.26 -6.54 -0.81
C VAL A 172 -1.33 -7.28 -1.75
N VAL A 173 -1.50 -8.61 -1.83
CA VAL A 173 -0.65 -9.50 -2.60
C VAL A 173 -1.51 -10.36 -3.52
N PHE A 174 -1.14 -10.45 -4.81
CA PHE A 174 -1.72 -11.36 -5.79
C PHE A 174 -0.67 -12.39 -6.18
N THR A 175 -0.90 -13.68 -5.95
CA THR A 175 0.06 -14.75 -6.29
C THR A 175 -0.05 -15.21 -7.74
N ASP A 176 -0.96 -14.63 -8.52
CA ASP A 176 -1.13 -14.93 -9.93
C ASP A 176 -1.72 -13.73 -10.70
N GLY A 177 -1.43 -13.68 -11.99
CA GLY A 177 -1.83 -12.61 -12.89
C GLY A 177 -3.31 -12.56 -13.19
N HIS A 178 -4.02 -13.69 -13.09
CA HIS A 178 -5.47 -13.73 -13.32
C HIS A 178 -6.22 -13.01 -12.22
N SER A 179 -5.86 -13.25 -10.96
CA SER A 179 -6.39 -12.56 -9.79
C SER A 179 -6.09 -11.05 -9.85
N PHE A 180 -4.86 -10.67 -10.22
CA PHE A 180 -4.49 -9.26 -10.43
C PHE A 180 -5.33 -8.61 -11.53
N ARG A 181 -5.45 -9.24 -12.70
CA ARG A 181 -6.31 -8.74 -13.79
C ARG A 181 -7.77 -8.58 -13.35
N LYS A 182 -8.33 -9.51 -12.57
CA LYS A 182 -9.70 -9.36 -12.05
C LYS A 182 -9.83 -8.09 -11.21
N PHE A 183 -8.88 -7.82 -10.34
CA PHE A 183 -8.85 -6.59 -9.55
C PHE A 183 -8.73 -5.34 -10.43
N MET A 184 -7.94 -5.38 -11.51
CA MET A 184 -7.86 -4.26 -12.44
C MET A 184 -9.16 -4.02 -13.22
N PHE A 185 -9.80 -5.08 -13.73
CA PHE A 185 -10.91 -4.96 -14.68
C PHE A 185 -12.31 -4.99 -14.06
N ALA A 186 -12.50 -5.61 -12.90
CA ALA A 186 -13.82 -5.69 -12.26
C ALA A 186 -14.07 -4.47 -11.34
N PRO A 187 -13.30 -4.20 -10.29
CA PRO A 187 -13.60 -3.06 -9.42
C PRO A 187 -13.03 -1.72 -9.90
N LEU A 188 -11.80 -1.68 -10.42
CA LEU A 188 -11.09 -0.42 -10.66
C LEU A 188 -11.50 0.28 -11.95
N ASN A 189 -11.56 -0.44 -13.07
CA ASN A 189 -11.98 0.12 -14.35
C ASN A 189 -13.36 0.80 -14.28
N GLU A 190 -14.28 0.25 -13.50
CA GLU A 190 -15.67 0.71 -13.43
C GLU A 190 -15.82 2.04 -12.68
N ARG A 191 -14.96 2.29 -11.69
CA ARG A 191 -15.13 3.40 -10.73
C ARG A 191 -14.02 4.44 -10.81
N PHE A 192 -12.81 4.02 -11.14
CA PHE A 192 -11.61 4.86 -11.06
C PHE A 192 -10.59 4.50 -12.16
N PRO A 193 -10.86 4.85 -13.43
CA PRO A 193 -9.98 4.48 -14.55
C PRO A 193 -8.56 5.05 -14.39
N THR A 194 -8.41 6.25 -13.82
CA THR A 194 -7.09 6.84 -13.54
C THR A 194 -6.36 6.15 -12.37
N PHE A 195 -7.10 5.54 -11.44
CA PHE A 195 -6.55 4.74 -10.33
C PHE A 195 -5.96 3.43 -10.83
N ALA A 196 -6.55 2.82 -11.86
CA ALA A 196 -5.96 1.63 -12.48
C ALA A 196 -4.52 1.90 -12.95
N CYS A 197 -4.26 3.08 -13.50
CA CYS A 197 -2.90 3.47 -13.88
C CYS A 197 -1.97 3.69 -12.69
N ASP A 198 -2.49 4.07 -11.53
CA ASP A 198 -1.70 4.13 -10.29
C ASP A 198 -1.31 2.78 -9.77
N VAL A 199 -2.28 1.87 -9.68
CA VAL A 199 -2.00 0.50 -9.29
C VAL A 199 -0.99 -0.12 -10.25
N LEU A 200 -1.11 0.08 -11.56
CA LEU A 200 -0.14 -0.44 -12.53
C LEU A 200 1.25 0.20 -12.44
N GLN A 201 1.32 1.46 -12.01
CA GLN A 201 2.59 2.19 -11.86
C GLN A 201 3.34 1.79 -10.60
N TRP A 202 2.62 1.45 -9.54
CA TRP A 202 3.18 1.19 -8.21
C TRP A 202 2.92 -0.21 -7.69
N ALA A 203 2.43 -1.13 -8.52
CA ALA A 203 2.50 -2.56 -8.26
C ALA A 203 3.91 -3.07 -8.60
N TRP A 204 4.40 -4.04 -7.83
CA TRP A 204 5.69 -4.69 -8.10
C TRP A 204 5.63 -6.18 -7.82
N VAL A 205 6.56 -6.93 -8.41
CA VAL A 205 6.76 -8.34 -8.07
C VAL A 205 7.71 -8.41 -6.88
N GLN A 206 7.38 -9.22 -5.88
CA GLN A 206 8.17 -9.35 -4.67
C GLN A 206 8.26 -10.80 -4.19
N ASP A 207 9.42 -11.15 -3.64
CA ASP A 207 9.65 -12.40 -2.95
C ASP A 207 8.87 -12.43 -1.62
N LEU A 208 8.08 -13.48 -1.44
CA LEU A 208 7.28 -13.73 -0.25
C LEU A 208 7.99 -14.75 0.65
N GLU A 209 7.57 -14.79 1.91
CA GLU A 209 8.02 -15.82 2.83
C GLU A 209 7.72 -17.23 2.30
N GLY A 210 8.68 -18.15 2.46
CA GLY A 210 8.56 -19.52 1.96
C GLY A 210 9.01 -19.72 0.50
N GLY A 211 9.61 -18.72 -0.13
CA GLY A 211 10.16 -18.81 -1.48
C GLY A 211 9.11 -18.69 -2.60
N ALA A 212 7.89 -18.30 -2.25
CA ALA A 212 6.90 -17.85 -3.22
C ALA A 212 7.22 -16.41 -3.65
N PHE A 213 6.53 -15.92 -4.68
CA PHE A 213 6.55 -14.51 -5.07
C PHE A 213 5.15 -14.10 -5.52
N GLY A 214 4.88 -12.80 -5.50
CA GLY A 214 3.57 -12.26 -5.86
C GLY A 214 3.65 -10.80 -6.27
N ILE A 215 2.53 -10.29 -6.76
CA ILE A 215 2.35 -8.89 -7.12
C ILE A 215 1.88 -8.17 -5.86
N GLU A 216 2.68 -7.27 -5.32
CA GLU A 216 2.32 -6.44 -4.17
C GLU A 216 1.82 -5.07 -4.63
N VAL A 217 0.83 -4.56 -3.90
CA VAL A 217 0.25 -3.22 -4.09
C VAL A 217 -0.08 -2.63 -2.73
N ASP A 218 0.36 -1.40 -2.46
CA ASP A 218 -0.16 -0.63 -1.33
C ASP A 218 -1.44 0.11 -1.72
N LEU A 219 -2.52 -0.15 -0.98
CA LEU A 219 -3.84 0.49 -1.13
C LEU A 219 -4.00 1.67 -0.16
N ASP A 220 -2.94 2.47 -0.04
CA ASP A 220 -2.88 3.75 0.66
C ASP A 220 -1.73 4.62 0.09
N ASP A 221 -1.46 5.76 0.72
CA ASP A 221 -0.45 6.71 0.26
C ASP A 221 1.00 6.15 0.31
N CYS A 222 1.28 4.98 0.90
CA CYS A 222 2.60 4.34 0.80
C CYS A 222 2.99 4.07 -0.66
N ASN A 223 2.01 3.88 -1.54
CA ASN A 223 2.25 3.64 -2.96
C ASN A 223 2.93 4.83 -3.66
N LEU A 224 2.96 6.02 -3.04
CA LEU A 224 3.59 7.23 -3.55
C LEU A 224 5.10 7.29 -3.24
N LEU A 225 5.67 6.25 -2.62
CA LEU A 225 7.10 6.18 -2.37
C LEU A 225 7.88 6.18 -3.69
N ASN A 226 8.71 7.20 -3.91
CA ASN A 226 9.58 7.27 -5.08
C ASN A 226 10.91 6.55 -4.87
N SER A 227 11.48 6.04 -5.96
CA SER A 227 12.84 5.52 -5.98
C SER A 227 13.87 6.64 -6.01
N GLY A 228 14.86 6.58 -5.12
CA GLY A 228 16.01 7.46 -5.09
C GLY A 228 17.19 6.93 -5.92
N ARG A 229 18.06 7.83 -6.38
CA ARG A 229 19.42 7.44 -6.79
C ARG A 229 20.20 7.04 -5.55
N GLN A 230 21.23 6.21 -5.69
CA GLN A 230 21.96 5.61 -4.55
C GLN A 230 22.34 6.58 -3.42
N ARG A 231 22.73 7.82 -3.74
CA ARG A 231 23.10 8.85 -2.76
C ARG A 231 21.92 9.64 -2.16
N SER A 232 20.74 9.59 -2.77
CA SER A 232 19.54 10.29 -2.32
C SER A 232 18.58 9.41 -1.53
N VAL A 233 18.74 8.08 -1.58
CA VAL A 233 17.95 7.14 -0.77
C VAL A 233 18.17 7.44 0.71
N ASN A 234 17.08 7.67 1.44
CA ASN A 234 17.10 8.03 2.86
C ASN A 234 16.29 7.08 3.75
N ILE A 235 15.64 6.08 3.16
CA ILE A 235 15.02 4.95 3.87
C ILE A 235 15.52 3.60 3.34
N GLN A 236 15.34 2.53 4.10
CA GLN A 236 15.67 1.16 3.72
C GLN A 236 14.57 0.19 4.11
N CYS A 237 14.46 -0.90 3.37
CA CYS A 237 13.68 -2.06 3.79
C CYS A 237 14.42 -2.81 4.92
N GLY A 238 13.72 -3.13 6.00
CA GLY A 238 14.29 -3.74 7.21
C GLY A 238 15.19 -2.80 8.02
N LYS A 239 15.49 -3.18 9.27
CA LYS A 239 16.47 -2.44 10.07
C LYS A 239 17.89 -2.81 9.65
N ALA A 240 18.80 -1.84 9.76
CA ALA A 240 20.20 -2.01 9.35
C ALA A 240 20.89 -3.22 10.00
N ASP A 241 20.52 -3.56 11.24
CA ASP A 241 21.18 -4.61 12.03
C ASP A 241 20.37 -5.91 12.16
N GLU A 242 19.11 -5.93 11.71
CA GLU A 242 18.20 -7.09 11.88
C GLU A 242 17.93 -7.83 10.55
N GLY A 243 18.46 -7.34 9.43
CA GLY A 243 18.21 -7.92 8.11
C GLY A 243 16.81 -7.58 7.58
N TYR A 244 16.34 -8.39 6.63
CA TYR A 244 15.02 -8.23 6.03
C TYR A 244 13.93 -8.60 7.05
N ASP A 245 13.19 -7.60 7.52
CA ASP A 245 12.09 -7.71 8.49
C ASP A 245 10.74 -7.42 7.80
N GLY A 246 10.50 -8.09 6.67
CA GLY A 246 9.32 -7.85 5.83
C GLY A 246 9.32 -6.46 5.19
N ASN A 247 8.13 -5.92 4.88
CA ASN A 247 7.97 -4.64 4.16
C ASN A 247 7.94 -3.46 5.13
N HIS A 248 8.78 -3.50 6.17
CA HIS A 248 8.95 -2.40 7.10
C HIS A 248 10.08 -1.51 6.60
N PHE A 249 9.85 -0.19 6.54
CA PHE A 249 10.86 0.76 6.11
C PHE A 249 11.33 1.65 7.25
N TYR A 250 12.64 1.83 7.31
CA TYR A 250 13.31 2.59 8.37
C TYR A 250 14.22 3.67 7.81
N ALA A 251 14.38 4.78 8.55
CA ALA A 251 15.27 5.86 8.17
C ALA A 251 16.75 5.42 8.19
N ARG A 252 17.48 5.64 7.09
CA ARG A 252 18.94 5.38 6.98
C ARG A 252 19.79 6.40 7.72
N ARG A 253 19.24 7.60 7.89
CA ARG A 253 19.86 8.77 8.50
C ARG A 253 18.77 9.66 9.07
N ASP A 254 19.15 10.72 9.76
CA ASP A 254 18.19 11.76 10.10
C ASP A 254 17.62 12.39 8.82
N ILE A 255 16.31 12.61 8.80
CA ILE A 255 15.54 13.21 7.69
C ILE A 255 14.86 14.46 8.25
N LYS A 256 15.03 15.58 7.55
CA LYS A 256 14.43 16.85 7.98
C LYS A 256 12.98 16.96 7.53
N LYS A 257 12.15 17.63 8.34
CA LYS A 257 10.79 17.99 7.93
C LYS A 257 10.79 18.64 6.54
N GLY A 258 9.92 18.15 5.66
CA GLY A 258 9.76 18.62 4.29
C GLY A 258 10.70 17.97 3.27
N GLU A 259 11.69 17.19 3.70
CA GLU A 259 12.55 16.40 2.81
C GLU A 259 11.76 15.26 2.16
N GLU A 260 11.99 15.01 0.85
CA GLU A 260 11.38 13.89 0.13
C GLU A 260 11.84 12.54 0.72
N ILE A 261 10.91 11.60 0.85
CA ILE A 261 11.18 10.23 1.28
C ILE A 261 11.48 9.39 0.04
N LEU A 262 12.68 8.81 0.01
CA LEU A 262 13.21 8.08 -1.14
C LEU A 262 13.74 6.72 -0.71
N GLY A 263 13.13 5.65 -1.25
CA GLY A 263 13.56 4.27 -1.08
C GLY A 263 14.42 3.78 -2.25
N SER A 264 15.02 2.60 -2.11
CA SER A 264 15.62 1.89 -3.24
C SER A 264 14.69 0.74 -3.64
N TYR A 265 14.13 0.77 -4.85
CA TYR A 265 13.22 -0.28 -5.30
C TYR A 265 13.91 -1.65 -5.39
N SER A 266 15.21 -1.70 -5.69
CA SER A 266 15.97 -2.95 -5.72
C SER A 266 16.11 -3.64 -4.36
N GLU A 267 15.64 -3.05 -3.27
CA GLU A 267 15.66 -3.68 -1.93
C GLU A 267 14.42 -4.54 -1.66
N PHE A 268 13.37 -4.41 -2.47
CA PHE A 268 12.10 -5.11 -2.24
C PHE A 268 11.43 -5.62 -3.52
N VAL A 269 11.75 -5.02 -4.67
CA VAL A 269 11.35 -5.55 -5.97
C VAL A 269 12.20 -6.78 -6.27
N SER A 270 11.54 -7.90 -6.51
CA SER A 270 12.16 -9.16 -6.89
C SER A 270 12.77 -9.08 -8.30
N ASP A 271 13.77 -9.92 -8.55
CA ASP A 271 14.29 -10.18 -9.89
C ASP A 271 13.32 -11.03 -10.75
N HIS A 272 12.27 -11.60 -10.16
CA HIS A 272 11.21 -12.31 -10.87
C HIS A 272 10.44 -11.40 -11.83
N SER A 273 10.02 -11.98 -12.95
CA SER A 273 9.28 -11.26 -13.99
C SER A 273 7.77 -11.36 -13.81
N TRP A 274 7.05 -10.34 -14.28
CA TRP A 274 5.59 -10.39 -14.43
C TRP A 274 5.11 -11.64 -15.19
N SER A 275 5.90 -12.12 -16.16
CA SER A 275 5.57 -13.28 -16.97
C SER A 275 5.50 -14.59 -16.21
N GLU A 276 6.25 -14.72 -15.12
CA GLU A 276 6.20 -15.89 -14.24
C GLU A 276 4.89 -15.95 -13.43
N LEU A 277 4.24 -14.79 -13.23
CA LEU A 277 2.89 -14.69 -12.67
C LEU A 277 1.82 -14.77 -13.76
N GLY A 278 2.19 -14.94 -15.03
CA GLY A 278 1.28 -14.95 -16.17
C GLY A 278 0.79 -13.57 -16.59
N LEU A 279 1.67 -12.55 -16.51
CA LEU A 279 1.46 -11.14 -16.88
C LEU A 279 2.53 -10.56 -17.82
#